data_AF-A0A357LPX2-F1
#
_entry.id   AF-A0A357LPX2-F1
#
_cell.length_a   1.000
_cell.length_b   1.000
_cell.length_c   1.000
_cell.angle_alpha   90.00
_cell.angle_beta   90.00
_cell.angle_gamma   90.00
#
_symmetry.space_group_name_H-M   'P 1'
#
loop_
_entity.id
_entity.type
_entity.pdbx_description
1 polymer ?
#
loop_
_entity_poly.entity_id
_entity_poly.type
_entity_poly.pdbx_seq_one_letter_code
_entity_poly.pdbx_strand_id
1 'polypeptide(L)'
;LNHTQSKLAQNRRIRIFHPLNRLNPRNDFKGSKMIKDVFDRLSSKFHDVAEFIIAGGLPHQEYDELTNSVDIIVDQTNGMSYGMSAALGLAKGKVVLSGNENITKVYNHYQDCPVINITPDPKYLERQLEELLLNRSSIRELGEKSRLFAEQHHDHKKVARKYLEAYVMQSGR
;
A
#
# COMPACT_ATOMS: atom_id res chain seq x y z
N LEU A 1 -2.79 -21.02 -20.24
CA LEU A 1 -3.37 -19.74 -19.80
C LEU A 1 -3.47 -18.84 -21.03
N ASN A 2 -4.69 -18.65 -21.53
CA ASN A 2 -4.96 -18.26 -22.92
C ASN A 2 -4.61 -16.79 -23.21
N HIS A 3 -4.05 -16.51 -24.40
CA HIS A 3 -3.69 -15.18 -24.92
C HIS A 3 -4.82 -14.12 -24.79
N THR A 4 -6.08 -14.54 -24.75
CA THR A 4 -7.25 -13.66 -24.61
C THR A 4 -7.41 -13.07 -23.20
N GLN A 5 -7.08 -13.83 -22.13
CA GLN A 5 -7.08 -13.31 -20.75
C GLN A 5 -5.97 -12.29 -20.53
N SER A 6 -4.82 -12.49 -21.17
CA SER A 6 -3.68 -11.56 -21.12
C SER A 6 -4.00 -10.21 -21.78
N LYS A 7 -4.72 -10.20 -22.91
CA LYS A 7 -5.16 -8.95 -23.57
C LYS A 7 -6.25 -8.21 -22.78
N LEU A 8 -7.21 -8.92 -22.20
CA LEU A 8 -8.23 -8.34 -21.33
C LEU A 8 -7.63 -7.74 -20.05
N ALA A 9 -6.60 -8.38 -19.47
CA ALA A 9 -5.86 -7.85 -18.33
C ALA A 9 -5.08 -6.56 -18.68
N GLN A 10 -4.59 -6.42 -19.92
CA GLN A 10 -3.92 -5.18 -20.36
C GLN A 10 -4.87 -4.00 -20.55
N ASN A 11 -6.16 -4.25 -20.86
CA ASN A 11 -7.16 -3.20 -21.08
C ASN A 11 -7.96 -2.79 -19.83
N ARG A 12 -7.78 -3.45 -18.69
CA ARG A 12 -8.43 -3.04 -17.43
C ARG A 12 -7.75 -1.77 -16.88
N ARG A 13 -8.55 -0.80 -16.43
CA ARG A 13 -8.03 0.36 -15.69
C ARG A 13 -7.32 -0.08 -14.42
N ILE A 14 -6.14 0.51 -14.16
CA ILE A 14 -5.43 0.31 -12.89
C ILE A 14 -6.24 1.01 -11.81
N ARG A 15 -6.51 0.33 -10.69
CA ARG A 15 -7.31 0.90 -9.61
C ARG A 15 -6.39 1.23 -8.44
N ILE A 16 -6.38 2.51 -8.06
CA ILE A 16 -5.54 3.07 -7.01
C ILE A 16 -6.44 3.51 -5.87
N PHE A 17 -6.14 3.08 -4.66
CA PHE A 17 -6.96 3.35 -3.48
C PHE A 17 -6.18 4.04 -2.37
N HIS A 18 -6.75 5.12 -1.84
CA HIS A 18 -6.33 5.74 -0.60
C HIS A 18 -7.37 5.49 0.52
N PRO A 19 -7.05 4.64 1.52
CA PRO A 19 -7.94 4.36 2.63
C PRO A 19 -7.90 5.48 3.67
N LEU A 20 -9.05 6.11 3.94
CA LEU A 20 -9.23 7.09 5.00
C LEU A 20 -9.53 6.39 6.33
N ASN A 21 -8.64 6.54 7.31
CA ASN A 21 -8.85 5.99 8.66
C ASN A 21 -9.76 6.88 9.51
N ARG A 22 -9.81 8.18 9.22
CA ARG A 22 -10.61 9.17 9.95
C ARG A 22 -11.22 10.13 8.94
N LEU A 23 -12.52 10.39 9.07
CA LEU A 23 -13.23 11.33 8.19
C LEU A 23 -13.12 12.78 8.65
N ASN A 24 -12.53 13.03 9.83
CA ASN A 24 -12.39 14.38 10.38
C ASN A 24 -11.23 15.12 9.71
N PRO A 25 -11.50 16.21 8.95
CA PRO A 25 -10.47 16.95 8.21
C PRO A 25 -9.51 17.73 9.11
N ARG A 26 -9.78 17.88 10.41
CA ARG A 26 -8.86 18.52 11.37
C ARG A 26 -7.69 17.60 11.78
N ASN A 27 -7.71 16.33 11.39
CA ASN A 27 -6.70 15.35 11.78
C ASN A 27 -6.18 14.58 10.57
N ASP A 28 -5.41 15.26 9.73
CA ASP A 28 -4.83 14.69 8.50
C ASP A 28 -3.49 13.96 8.77
N PHE A 29 -3.56 12.91 9.58
CA PHE A 29 -2.38 12.11 9.91
C PHE A 29 -1.76 11.45 8.67
N LYS A 30 -2.57 11.08 7.67
CA LYS A 30 -2.10 10.35 6.50
C LYS A 30 -1.57 11.24 5.37
N GLY A 31 -1.79 12.56 5.43
CA GLY A 31 -1.55 13.46 4.29
C GLY A 31 -2.60 13.30 3.19
N SER A 32 -3.80 12.85 3.57
CA SER A 32 -4.96 12.58 2.73
C SER A 32 -5.39 13.77 1.88
N LYS A 33 -5.24 15.01 2.39
CA LYS A 33 -5.55 16.20 1.60
C LYS A 33 -4.62 16.30 0.39
N MET A 34 -3.32 16.15 0.61
CA MET A 34 -2.31 16.18 -0.45
C MET A 34 -2.50 15.02 -1.43
N ILE A 35 -2.77 13.81 -0.92
CA ILE A 35 -3.05 12.63 -1.74
C ILE A 35 -4.28 12.86 -2.62
N LYS A 36 -5.36 13.46 -2.07
CA LYS A 36 -6.54 13.82 -2.85
C LYS A 36 -6.20 14.79 -3.97
N ASP A 37 -5.46 15.86 -3.69
CA ASP A 37 -5.08 16.84 -4.72
C ASP A 37 -4.26 16.20 -5.84
N VAL A 38 -3.38 15.24 -5.53
CA VAL A 38 -2.62 14.46 -6.52
C VAL A 38 -3.55 13.52 -7.30
N PHE A 39 -4.47 12.82 -6.64
CA PHE A 39 -5.44 11.93 -7.28
C PHE A 39 -6.34 12.69 -8.25
N ASP A 40 -6.80 13.90 -7.92
CA ASP A 40 -7.64 14.72 -8.81
C ASP A 40 -6.88 15.11 -10.09
N ARG A 41 -5.60 15.50 -9.98
CA ARG A 41 -4.74 15.82 -11.13
C ARG A 41 -4.49 14.60 -12.01
N LEU A 42 -4.10 13.48 -11.40
CA LEU A 42 -3.81 12.25 -12.13
C LEU A 42 -5.07 11.62 -12.73
N SER A 43 -6.21 11.72 -12.05
CA SER A 43 -7.50 11.28 -12.60
C SER A 43 -7.82 12.06 -13.87
N SER A 44 -7.53 13.36 -13.94
CA SER A 44 -7.75 14.13 -15.17
C SER A 44 -6.81 13.67 -16.30
N LYS A 45 -5.53 13.41 -15.98
CA LYS A 45 -4.49 13.04 -16.95
C LYS A 45 -4.57 11.58 -17.43
N PHE A 46 -5.08 10.66 -16.60
CA PHE A 46 -5.04 9.22 -16.84
C PHE A 46 -6.42 8.54 -16.71
N HIS A 47 -7.52 9.29 -16.87
CA HIS A 47 -8.89 8.77 -16.68
C HIS A 47 -9.20 7.52 -17.51
N ASP A 48 -8.61 7.41 -18.69
CA ASP A 48 -8.79 6.33 -19.65
C ASP A 48 -8.03 5.05 -19.26
N VAL A 49 -7.01 5.16 -18.40
CA VAL A 49 -6.14 4.03 -18.01
C VAL A 49 -6.13 3.71 -16.52
N ALA A 50 -6.57 4.62 -15.65
CA ALA A 50 -6.47 4.48 -14.20
C ALA A 50 -7.65 5.11 -13.45
N GLU A 51 -8.15 4.44 -12.41
CA GLU A 51 -9.22 4.90 -11.50
C GLU A 51 -8.63 5.19 -10.12
N PHE A 52 -8.97 6.36 -9.56
CA PHE A 52 -8.48 6.83 -8.26
C PHE A 52 -9.63 6.86 -7.26
N ILE A 53 -9.47 6.12 -6.17
CA ILE A 53 -10.53 5.85 -5.20
C ILE A 53 -10.09 6.36 -3.83
N ILE A 54 -10.95 7.12 -3.16
CA ILE A 54 -10.75 7.55 -1.77
C ILE A 54 -12.01 7.18 -1.00
N ALA A 55 -11.86 6.38 0.06
CA ALA A 55 -12.99 5.95 0.87
C ALA A 55 -12.57 5.70 2.32
N GLY A 56 -13.48 5.91 3.27
CA GLY A 56 -13.28 5.68 4.70
C GLY A 56 -14.59 5.41 5.41
N GLY A 57 -14.50 4.91 6.64
CA GLY A 57 -15.69 4.54 7.43
C GLY A 57 -16.46 3.34 6.87
N LEU A 58 -15.83 2.55 6.01
CA LEU A 58 -16.42 1.35 5.40
C LEU A 58 -16.58 0.24 6.45
N PRO A 59 -17.68 -0.52 6.43
CA PRO A 59 -17.76 -1.82 7.08
C PRO A 59 -16.60 -2.72 6.65
N HIS A 60 -16.16 -3.61 7.53
CA HIS A 60 -14.99 -4.46 7.28
C HIS A 60 -15.10 -5.25 5.97
N GLN A 61 -16.27 -5.82 5.67
CA GLN A 61 -16.50 -6.58 4.45
C GLN A 61 -16.31 -5.71 3.20
N GLU A 62 -16.91 -4.51 3.17
CA GLU A 62 -16.78 -3.58 2.04
C GLU A 62 -15.34 -3.11 1.86
N TYR A 63 -14.63 -2.84 2.97
CA TYR A 63 -13.21 -2.51 2.93
C TYR A 63 -12.38 -3.65 2.34
N ASP A 64 -12.66 -4.89 2.73
CA ASP A 64 -11.96 -6.07 2.23
C ASP A 64 -12.20 -6.27 0.73
N GLU A 65 -13.46 -6.20 0.29
CA GLU A 65 -13.86 -6.28 -1.11
C GLU A 65 -13.20 -5.18 -1.96
N LEU A 66 -13.25 -3.94 -1.49
CA LEU A 66 -12.59 -2.82 -2.16
C LEU A 66 -11.08 -3.06 -2.26
N THR A 67 -10.43 -3.44 -1.16
CA THR A 67 -9.00 -3.71 -1.13
C THR A 67 -8.61 -4.89 -2.03
N ASN A 68 -9.45 -5.92 -2.14
CA ASN A 68 -9.23 -7.05 -3.06
C ASN A 68 -9.29 -6.60 -4.52
N SER A 69 -10.15 -5.62 -4.82
CA SER A 69 -10.45 -5.17 -6.17
C SER A 69 -9.49 -4.11 -6.75
N VAL A 70 -8.53 -3.63 -5.95
CA VAL A 70 -7.55 -2.60 -6.35
C VAL A 70 -6.18 -3.21 -6.68
N ASP A 71 -5.32 -2.45 -7.34
CA ASP A 71 -3.97 -2.84 -7.73
C ASP A 71 -2.91 -2.16 -6.86
N ILE A 72 -3.16 -0.89 -6.51
CA ILE A 72 -2.24 -0.02 -5.80
C ILE A 72 -2.95 0.58 -4.58
N ILE A 73 -2.26 0.62 -3.44
CA ILE A 73 -2.68 1.32 -2.24
C ILE A 73 -1.70 2.44 -1.94
N VAL A 74 -2.23 3.66 -1.76
CA VAL A 74 -1.47 4.81 -1.24
C VAL A 74 -1.90 4.98 0.22
N ASP A 75 -1.08 4.55 1.17
CA ASP A 75 -1.47 4.47 2.58
C ASP A 75 -1.35 5.82 3.30
N GLN A 76 -0.15 6.39 3.34
CA GLN A 76 0.14 7.67 4.01
C GLN A 76 1.46 8.27 3.55
N THR A 77 1.56 9.60 3.56
CA THR A 77 2.78 10.35 3.19
C THR A 77 3.54 10.89 4.40
N ASN A 78 2.88 11.05 5.54
CA ASN A 78 3.45 11.74 6.72
C ASN A 78 4.12 10.78 7.72
N GLY A 79 4.06 9.47 7.47
CA GLY A 79 4.68 8.46 8.31
C GLY A 79 6.09 8.12 7.84
N MET A 80 7.01 7.85 8.78
CA MET A 80 8.34 7.31 8.45
C MET A 80 8.29 5.82 8.07
N SER A 81 7.30 5.11 8.60
CA SER A 81 7.01 3.70 8.34
C SER A 81 5.55 3.53 7.92
N TYR A 82 5.22 2.34 7.42
CA TYR A 82 3.89 2.06 6.91
C TYR A 82 2.91 1.63 8.01
N GLY A 83 1.61 1.89 7.80
CA GLY A 83 0.54 1.57 8.75
C GLY A 83 -0.18 0.25 8.49
N MET A 84 -1.32 0.07 9.15
CA MET A 84 -2.13 -1.15 9.02
C MET A 84 -2.75 -1.33 7.64
N SER A 85 -3.19 -0.24 6.98
CA SER A 85 -3.74 -0.34 5.62
C SER A 85 -2.68 -0.80 4.63
N ALA A 86 -1.44 -0.34 4.78
CA ALA A 86 -0.30 -0.86 4.03
C ALA A 86 -0.04 -2.34 4.33
N ALA A 87 -0.01 -2.77 5.60
CA ALA A 87 0.20 -4.18 5.95
C ALA A 87 -0.88 -5.10 5.33
N LEU A 88 -2.15 -4.69 5.35
CA LEU A 88 -3.24 -5.41 4.69
C LEU A 88 -3.07 -5.44 3.17
N GLY A 89 -2.66 -4.32 2.56
CA GLY A 89 -2.30 -4.25 1.14
C GLY A 89 -1.20 -5.22 0.76
N LEU A 90 -0.13 -5.27 1.56
CA LEU A 90 0.98 -6.19 1.38
C LEU A 90 0.49 -7.64 1.40
N ALA A 91 -0.32 -8.00 2.42
CA ALA A 91 -0.90 -9.34 2.56
C ALA A 91 -1.81 -9.75 1.38
N LYS A 92 -2.43 -8.78 0.71
CA LYS A 92 -3.27 -8.99 -0.48
C LYS A 92 -2.48 -8.90 -1.80
N GLY A 93 -1.15 -8.80 -1.73
CA GLY A 93 -0.28 -8.73 -2.91
C GLY A 93 -0.47 -7.46 -3.72
N LYS A 94 -0.75 -6.33 -3.06
CA LYS A 94 -0.93 -5.03 -3.71
C LYS A 94 0.39 -4.28 -3.76
N VAL A 95 0.54 -3.39 -4.73
CA VAL A 95 1.61 -2.38 -4.66
C VAL A 95 1.23 -1.38 -3.59
N VAL A 96 2.16 -1.07 -2.68
CA VAL A 96 1.90 -0.18 -1.56
C VAL A 96 2.87 0.98 -1.59
N LEU A 97 2.34 2.20 -1.56
CA LEU A 97 3.10 3.42 -1.35
C LEU A 97 2.81 3.91 0.08
N SER A 98 3.85 4.07 0.89
CA SER A 98 3.74 4.56 2.27
C SER A 98 5.10 5.05 2.77
N GLY A 99 5.20 5.37 4.06
CA GLY A 99 6.48 5.58 4.73
C GLY A 99 7.35 4.32 4.67
N ASN A 100 8.55 4.45 4.14
CA ASN A 100 9.62 3.45 4.13
C ASN A 100 10.98 4.17 4.16
N GLU A 101 11.09 5.17 5.03
CA GLU A 101 12.22 6.07 5.12
C GLU A 101 13.51 5.33 5.46
N ASN A 102 14.66 5.87 5.04
CA ASN A 102 15.98 5.25 5.29
C ASN A 102 16.24 4.98 6.77
N ILE A 103 15.72 5.82 7.66
CA ILE A 103 15.85 5.64 9.12
C ILE A 103 15.22 4.33 9.61
N THR A 104 14.24 3.78 8.89
CA THR A 104 13.60 2.50 9.24
C THR A 104 14.47 1.29 8.90
N LYS A 105 15.44 1.44 7.98
CA LYS A 105 16.30 0.35 7.50
C LYS A 105 17.31 -0.15 8.54
N VAL A 106 17.48 0.57 9.65
CA VAL A 106 18.23 0.10 10.81
C VAL A 106 17.61 -1.14 11.45
N TYR A 107 16.31 -1.38 11.21
CA TYR A 107 15.63 -2.59 11.64
C TYR A 107 15.61 -3.60 10.49
N ASN A 108 16.15 -4.81 10.73
CA ASN A 108 16.22 -5.89 9.72
C ASN A 108 14.89 -6.16 9.01
N HIS A 109 13.77 -5.94 9.70
CA HIS A 109 12.42 -6.06 9.14
C HIS A 109 12.19 -5.22 7.88
N TYR A 110 12.80 -4.04 7.77
CA TYR A 110 12.53 -3.11 6.67
C TYR A 110 13.55 -3.21 5.53
N GLN A 111 14.62 -4.00 5.65
CA GLN A 111 15.68 -4.07 4.62
C GLN A 111 15.12 -4.48 3.25
N ASP A 112 14.31 -5.55 3.24
CA ASP A 112 13.69 -6.08 2.01
C ASP A 112 12.24 -5.62 1.83
N CYS A 113 11.83 -4.52 2.48
CA CYS A 113 10.45 -4.05 2.43
C CYS A 113 10.10 -3.52 1.02
N PRO A 114 9.10 -4.11 0.33
CA PRO A 114 8.73 -3.74 -1.05
C PRO A 114 7.85 -2.48 -1.12
N VAL A 115 7.54 -1.87 0.02
CA VAL A 115 6.78 -0.60 0.06
C VAL A 115 7.58 0.48 -0.65
N ILE A 116 6.94 1.14 -1.61
CA ILE A 116 7.51 2.30 -2.28
C ILE A 116 7.46 3.47 -1.31
N ASN A 117 8.62 4.03 -0.98
CA ASN A 117 8.67 5.20 -0.11
C ASN A 117 7.98 6.40 -0.77
N ILE A 118 7.11 7.08 -0.03
CA ILE A 118 6.54 8.37 -0.41
C ILE A 118 6.64 9.34 0.76
N THR A 119 6.77 10.62 0.43
CA THR A 119 6.94 11.70 1.40
C THR A 119 5.83 12.74 1.24
N PRO A 120 5.73 13.74 2.14
CA PRO A 120 4.78 14.86 2.02
C PRO A 120 5.09 15.84 0.85
N ASP A 121 5.61 15.34 -0.27
CA ASP A 121 5.85 16.08 -1.50
C ASP A 121 4.84 15.64 -2.59
N PRO A 122 3.88 16.49 -2.98
CA PRO A 122 2.89 16.15 -4.00
C PRO A 122 3.50 15.85 -5.36
N LYS A 123 4.61 16.52 -5.74
CA LYS A 123 5.28 16.26 -7.02
C LYS A 123 5.98 14.91 -6.99
N TYR A 124 6.53 14.52 -5.83
CA TYR A 124 7.15 13.21 -5.69
C TYR A 124 6.11 12.10 -5.76
N LEU A 125 5.00 12.21 -5.03
CA LEU A 125 3.90 11.23 -5.11
C LEU A 125 3.36 11.11 -6.54
N GLU A 126 3.18 12.24 -7.23
CA GLU A 126 2.73 12.26 -8.63
C GLU A 126 3.68 11.48 -9.54
N ARG A 127 5.01 11.72 -9.45
CA ARG A 127 6.01 10.97 -10.22
C ARG A 127 5.97 9.46 -9.94
N GLN A 128 5.94 9.07 -8.66
CA GLN A 128 5.89 7.64 -8.29
C GLN A 128 4.67 6.93 -8.87
N LEU A 129 3.50 7.58 -8.86
CA LEU A 129 2.29 7.02 -9.44
C LEU A 129 2.36 6.97 -10.97
N GLU A 130 2.89 8.01 -11.62
CA GLU A 130 3.06 8.04 -13.08
C GLU A 130 3.98 6.91 -13.57
N GLU A 131 5.10 6.68 -12.89
CA GLU A 131 6.02 5.59 -13.22
C GLU A 131 5.34 4.21 -13.18
N LEU A 132 4.51 3.96 -12.17
CA LEU A 132 3.72 2.72 -12.05
C LEU A 132 2.68 2.59 -13.17
N LEU A 133 1.99 3.69 -13.50
CA LEU A 133 0.97 3.70 -14.56
C LEU A 133 1.58 3.45 -15.95
N LEU A 134 2.78 4.00 -16.19
CA LEU A 134 3.53 3.82 -17.44
C LEU A 134 4.20 2.44 -17.52
N ASN A 135 4.53 1.83 -16.39
CA ASN A 135 5.13 0.49 -16.34
C ASN A 135 4.21 -0.53 -15.64
N ARG A 136 3.13 -0.92 -16.32
CA ARG A 136 2.15 -1.89 -15.80
C ARG A 136 2.73 -3.24 -15.38
N SER A 137 3.81 -3.67 -16.03
CA SER A 137 4.45 -4.95 -15.71
C SER A 137 5.01 -4.98 -14.29
N SER A 138 5.54 -3.83 -13.83
CA SER A 138 6.08 -3.67 -12.48
C SER A 138 5.03 -3.86 -11.38
N ILE A 139 3.77 -3.53 -11.65
CA ILE A 139 2.69 -3.64 -10.66
C ILE A 139 2.50 -5.09 -10.21
N ARG A 140 2.55 -6.02 -11.17
CA ARG A 140 2.43 -7.45 -10.88
C ARG A 140 3.62 -7.94 -10.05
N GLU A 141 4.83 -7.65 -10.49
CA GLU A 141 6.06 -8.09 -9.83
C GLU A 141 6.16 -7.54 -8.40
N LEU A 142 5.82 -6.26 -8.21
CA LEU A 142 5.78 -5.64 -6.89
C LEU A 142 4.67 -6.24 -6.03
N GLY A 143 3.50 -6.55 -6.59
CA GLY A 143 2.43 -7.24 -5.88
C GLY A 143 2.84 -8.63 -5.38
N GLU A 144 3.56 -9.40 -6.19
CA GLU A 144 4.12 -10.69 -5.80
C GLU A 144 5.13 -10.53 -4.65
N LYS A 145 6.04 -9.56 -4.74
CA LYS A 145 6.98 -9.22 -3.64
C LYS A 145 6.26 -8.79 -2.37
N SER A 146 5.23 -7.96 -2.49
CA SER A 146 4.37 -7.54 -1.38
C SER A 146 3.79 -8.72 -0.62
N ARG A 147 3.25 -9.70 -1.34
CA ARG A 147 2.67 -10.91 -0.73
C ARG A 147 3.72 -11.73 0.01
N LEU A 148 4.85 -12.00 -0.63
CA LEU A 148 5.95 -12.76 -0.02
C LEU A 148 6.46 -12.08 1.26
N PHE A 149 6.65 -10.77 1.21
CA PHE A 149 7.06 -9.99 2.38
C PHE A 149 6.05 -10.12 3.53
N ALA A 150 4.75 -10.03 3.25
CA ALA A 150 3.73 -10.19 4.28
C ALA A 150 3.70 -11.59 4.89
N GLU A 151 3.84 -12.65 4.11
CA GLU A 151 3.89 -14.02 4.63
C GLU A 151 5.13 -14.28 5.50
N GLN A 152 6.25 -13.62 5.17
CA GLN A 152 7.48 -13.74 5.95
C GLN A 152 7.42 -12.94 7.26
N HIS A 153 6.91 -11.71 7.20
CA HIS A 153 7.06 -10.74 8.28
C HIS A 153 5.79 -10.42 9.07
N HIS A 154 4.61 -10.59 8.46
CA HIS A 154 3.29 -10.24 9.04
C HIS A 154 2.40 -11.43 9.32
N ASP A 155 2.93 -12.66 9.23
CA ASP A 155 2.19 -13.84 9.70
C ASP A 155 1.96 -13.74 11.22
N HIS A 156 0.69 -13.59 11.59
CA HIS A 156 0.27 -13.41 12.98
C HIS A 156 0.74 -14.54 13.92
N LYS A 157 0.85 -15.79 13.44
CA LYS A 157 1.35 -16.91 14.24
C LYS A 157 2.85 -16.78 14.47
N LYS A 158 3.62 -16.38 13.45
CA LYS A 158 5.07 -16.12 13.58
C LYS A 158 5.32 -14.95 14.55
N VAL A 159 4.55 -13.87 14.43
CA VAL A 159 4.66 -12.70 15.31
C VAL A 159 4.32 -13.08 16.76
N ALA A 160 3.17 -13.73 16.99
CA ALA A 160 2.76 -14.14 18.33
C ALA A 160 3.79 -15.06 19.00
N ARG A 161 4.39 -15.99 18.25
CA ARG A 161 5.46 -16.87 18.76
C ARG A 161 6.68 -16.07 19.22
N LYS A 162 7.15 -15.11 18.43
CA LYS A 162 8.30 -14.25 18.81
C LYS A 162 8.04 -13.48 20.11
N TYR A 163 6.82 -12.96 20.28
CA TYR A 163 6.44 -12.28 21.52
C TYR A 163 6.43 -13.24 22.72
N LEU A 164 5.89 -14.45 22.56
CA LEU A 164 5.88 -15.46 23.60
C LEU A 164 7.30 -15.86 24.03
N GLU A 165 8.19 -16.12 23.06
CA GLU A 165 9.59 -16.44 23.30
C GLU A 165 10.29 -15.32 24.07
N ALA A 166 10.12 -14.06 23.65
CA ALA A 166 10.69 -12.90 24.33
C ALA A 166 10.15 -12.73 25.77
N TYR A 167 8.85 -12.95 25.99
CA TYR A 167 8.22 -12.84 27.30
C TYR A 167 8.72 -13.93 28.26
N VAL A 168 8.79 -15.18 27.81
CA VAL A 168 9.28 -16.32 28.62
C VAL A 168 10.75 -16.16 28.97
N MET A 169 11.59 -15.72 28.01
CA MET A 169 13.02 -15.45 28.27
C MET A 169 13.26 -14.37 29.33
N GLN A 170 12.35 -13.40 29.47
CA GLN A 170 12.44 -12.36 30.50
C GLN A 170 11.87 -12.80 31.85
N SER A 171 10.92 -13.73 31.85
CA SER A 171 10.26 -14.25 33.07
C SER A 171 11.07 -15.31 33.81
N GLY A 172 12.15 -15.81 33.20
CA GLY A 172 13.12 -16.73 33.80
C GLY A 172 14.33 -16.04 34.45
N ARG A 173 14.25 -14.73 34.70
CA ARG A 173 15.20 -13.96 35.51
C ARG A 173 14.55 -13.52 36.81
#